data_AF-A0A2E7SV72-F1
#
_entry.id   AF-A0A2E7SV72-F1
#
_cell.length_a   1.000
_cell.length_b   1.000
_cell.length_c   1.000
_cell.angle_alpha   90.00
_cell.angle_beta   90.00
_cell.angle_gamma   90.00
#
_symmetry.space_group_name_H-M   'P 1'
#
loop_
_entity.id
_entity.type
_entity.pdbx_description
1 polymer ?
#
loop_
_entity_poly.entity_id
_entity_poly.type
_entity_poly.pdbx_seq_one_letter_code
_entity_poly.pdbx_strand_id
1 'polypeptide(L)'
;MKVEIYYNLNKHVLSVRQKGIVIKHTPAAEVFNAKFVVQPGGRKRVLREQRKNVHAFVRGTAGRLSKTILSEMLGRKYKVPGNWVRVTYNPYKYNSFVEAESGEPIHGSPHVIISGRTVYAQKKVVDIKSIL
;
A
#
# COMPACT_ATOMS: atom_id res chain seq x y z
N MET A 1 -2.53 13.12 -9.07
CA MET A 1 -2.20 12.17 -10.16
C MET A 1 -2.61 10.75 -9.77
N LYS A 2 -3.40 10.02 -10.57
CA LYS A 2 -3.75 8.61 -10.26
C LYS A 2 -2.60 7.67 -10.60
N VAL A 3 -2.22 6.79 -9.68
CA VAL A 3 -1.08 5.87 -9.79
C VAL A 3 -1.39 4.50 -9.21
N GLU A 4 -0.54 3.54 -9.55
CA GLU A 4 -0.43 2.22 -8.92
C GLU A 4 0.99 2.07 -8.39
N ILE A 5 1.13 1.70 -7.12
CA ILE A 5 2.43 1.58 -6.46
C ILE A 5 2.61 0.14 -5.97
N TYR A 6 3.76 -0.44 -6.28
CA TYR A 6 4.16 -1.77 -5.83
C TYR A 6 5.64 -1.82 -5.52
N TYR A 7 6.03 -2.77 -4.67
CA TYR A 7 7.44 -3.02 -4.37
C TYR A 7 8.06 -3.87 -5.49
N ASN A 8 9.08 -3.33 -6.15
CA ASN A 8 9.84 -4.03 -7.17
C ASN A 8 10.89 -4.92 -6.49
N LEU A 9 10.71 -6.24 -6.58
CA LEU A 9 11.60 -7.21 -5.95
C LEU A 9 13.02 -7.23 -6.54
N ASN A 10 13.19 -6.87 -7.82
CA ASN A 10 14.49 -6.88 -8.49
C ASN A 10 15.29 -5.62 -8.21
N LYS A 11 14.61 -4.46 -8.11
CA LYS A 11 15.25 -3.16 -7.84
C LYS A 11 15.27 -2.78 -6.37
N HIS A 12 14.63 -3.58 -5.51
CA HIS A 12 14.49 -3.33 -4.08
C HIS A 12 13.91 -1.96 -3.71
N VAL A 13 13.02 -1.42 -4.55
CA VAL A 13 12.45 -0.05 -4.43
C VAL A 13 10.98 -0.03 -4.87
N LEU A 14 10.21 1.00 -4.52
CA LEU A 14 8.87 1.15 -5.05
C LEU A 14 8.93 1.55 -6.52
N SER A 15 8.12 0.90 -7.35
CA SER A 15 7.77 1.36 -8.69
C SER A 15 6.44 2.10 -8.64
N VAL A 16 6.40 3.32 -9.18
CA VAL A 16 5.18 4.08 -9.39
C VAL A 16 4.77 3.94 -10.85
N ARG A 17 3.59 3.40 -11.09
CA ARG A 17 3.03 3.13 -12.42
C ARG A 17 1.85 4.03 -12.70
N GLN A 18 1.79 4.58 -13.90
CA GLN A 18 0.66 5.34 -14.41
C GLN A 18 0.25 4.73 -15.76
N LYS A 19 -1.02 4.37 -15.90
CA LYS A 19 -1.57 3.75 -17.13
C LYS A 19 -0.71 2.58 -17.66
N GLY A 20 -0.23 1.72 -16.75
CA GLY A 20 0.60 0.56 -17.12
C GLY A 20 2.09 0.85 -17.30
N ILE A 21 2.53 2.12 -17.31
CA ILE A 21 3.92 2.52 -17.54
C ILE A 21 4.57 2.93 -16.21
N VAL A 22 5.76 2.41 -15.90
CA VAL A 22 6.53 2.85 -14.73
C VAL A 22 7.12 4.23 -15.00
N ILE A 23 6.73 5.22 -14.21
CA ILE A 23 7.14 6.62 -14.37
C ILE A 23 8.22 7.06 -13.37
N LYS A 24 8.37 6.33 -12.26
CA LYS A 24 9.36 6.66 -11.21
C LYS A 24 9.68 5.47 -10.32
N HIS A 25 10.90 5.45 -9.80
CA HIS A 25 11.29 4.66 -8.63
C HIS A 25 11.47 5.56 -7.39
N THR A 26 10.98 5.12 -6.23
CA THR A 26 11.02 5.93 -4.99
C THR A 26 11.14 5.04 -3.74
N PRO A 27 11.87 5.44 -2.69
CA PRO A 27 11.95 4.67 -1.45
C PRO A 27 10.65 4.71 -0.64
N ALA A 28 9.86 5.78 -0.78
CA ALA A 28 8.58 5.95 -0.10
C ALA A 28 7.54 6.64 -0.98
N ALA A 29 6.27 6.48 -0.63
CA ALA A 29 5.14 7.09 -1.32
C ALA A 29 3.98 7.37 -0.36
N GLU A 30 3.21 8.41 -0.68
CA GLU A 30 1.96 8.78 -0.04
C GLU A 30 0.84 8.63 -1.07
N VAL A 31 -0.26 8.01 -0.66
CA VAL A 31 -1.40 7.73 -1.55
C VAL A 31 -2.70 8.07 -0.84
N PHE A 32 -3.47 8.98 -1.44
CA PHE A 32 -4.81 9.34 -1.00
C PHE A 32 -5.87 8.55 -1.75
N ASN A 33 -7.01 8.32 -1.10
CA ASN A 33 -8.14 7.56 -1.64
C ASN A 33 -7.69 6.21 -2.21
N ALA A 34 -6.90 5.49 -1.41
CA ALA A 34 -6.22 4.28 -1.79
C ALA A 34 -7.17 3.08 -1.87
N LYS A 35 -6.93 2.21 -2.85
CA LYS A 35 -7.50 0.87 -2.97
C LYS A 35 -6.37 -0.14 -2.98
N PHE A 36 -6.54 -1.22 -2.24
CA PHE A 36 -5.62 -2.35 -2.20
C PHE A 36 -6.06 -3.38 -3.24
N VAL A 37 -5.30 -3.48 -4.33
CA VAL A 37 -5.71 -4.26 -5.51
C VAL A 37 -4.86 -5.52 -5.63
N VAL A 38 -5.52 -6.68 -5.69
CA VAL A 38 -4.93 -7.96 -6.08
C VAL A 38 -5.60 -8.39 -7.38
N GLN A 39 -4.85 -8.58 -8.45
CA GLN A 39 -5.37 -9.09 -9.72
C GLN A 39 -5.52 -10.62 -9.63
N PRO A 40 -6.74 -11.19 -9.74
CA PRO A 40 -6.96 -12.62 -9.53
C PRO A 40 -6.17 -13.49 -10.51
N GLY A 41 -6.12 -13.12 -11.80
CA GLY A 41 -5.33 -13.83 -12.81
C GLY A 41 -3.83 -13.82 -12.51
N GLY A 42 -3.32 -12.66 -12.05
CA GLY A 42 -1.92 -12.53 -11.63
C GLY A 42 -1.61 -13.39 -10.38
N ARG A 43 -2.53 -13.47 -9.41
CA ARG A 43 -2.38 -14.35 -8.24
C ARG A 43 -2.41 -15.82 -8.64
N LYS A 44 -3.36 -16.24 -9.49
CA LYS A 44 -3.45 -17.62 -10.02
C LYS A 44 -2.13 -18.04 -10.67
N ARG A 45 -1.51 -17.14 -11.43
CA ARG A 45 -0.19 -17.36 -12.03
C ARG A 45 0.90 -17.58 -10.97
N VAL A 46 0.97 -16.74 -9.94
CA VAL A 46 1.93 -16.91 -8.82
C VAL A 46 1.78 -18.28 -8.15
N LEU A 47 0.53 -18.71 -7.91
CA LEU A 47 0.26 -20.00 -7.26
C LEU A 47 0.64 -21.20 -8.14
N ARG A 48 0.41 -21.11 -9.45
CA ARG A 48 0.77 -22.17 -10.40
C ARG A 48 2.28 -22.26 -10.62
N GLU A 49 2.93 -21.12 -10.84
CA GLU A 49 4.34 -21.05 -11.23
C GLU A 49 5.29 -20.99 -10.02
N GLN A 50 4.75 -20.84 -8.80
CA GLN A 50 5.50 -20.61 -7.57
C GLN A 50 6.51 -19.45 -7.66
N ARG A 51 6.28 -18.53 -8.59
CA ARG A 51 7.14 -17.38 -8.88
C ARG A 51 6.36 -16.09 -8.73
N LYS A 52 6.88 -15.18 -7.90
CA LYS A 52 6.23 -13.87 -7.67
C LYS A 52 6.33 -13.00 -8.91
N ASN A 53 5.18 -12.64 -9.48
CA ASN A 53 5.03 -11.58 -10.47
C ASN A 53 4.28 -10.38 -9.88
N VAL A 54 4.35 -9.22 -10.55
CA VAL A 54 3.56 -8.05 -10.16
C VAL A 54 2.08 -8.35 -10.42
N HIS A 55 1.30 -8.40 -9.37
CA HIS A 55 -0.16 -8.61 -9.42
C HIS A 55 -0.89 -7.91 -8.28
N ALA A 56 -0.15 -7.31 -7.34
CA ALA A 56 -0.70 -6.62 -6.19
C ALA A 56 -0.09 -5.22 -6.11
N PHE A 57 -0.93 -4.21 -5.88
CA PHE A 57 -0.51 -2.80 -5.83
C PHE A 57 -1.50 -1.94 -5.04
N VAL A 58 -1.00 -0.83 -4.51
CA VAL A 58 -1.82 0.25 -3.93
C VAL A 58 -2.17 1.22 -5.05
N ARG A 59 -3.47 1.38 -5.33
CA ARG A 59 -3.96 2.29 -6.38
C ARG A 59 -4.63 3.50 -5.73
N GLY A 60 -4.31 4.71 -6.16
CA GLY A 60 -4.96 5.91 -5.64
C GLY A 60 -4.38 7.18 -6.23
N THR A 61 -4.57 8.30 -5.55
CA THR A 61 -3.99 9.59 -5.93
C THR A 61 -2.66 9.77 -5.22
N ALA A 62 -1.57 9.89 -5.98
CA ALA A 62 -0.25 10.18 -5.43
C ALA A 62 -0.28 11.52 -4.67
N GLY A 63 0.16 11.49 -3.41
CA GLY A 63 0.45 12.64 -2.59
C GLY A 63 1.79 13.29 -2.93
N ARG A 64 2.12 14.36 -2.22
CA ARG A 64 3.38 15.09 -2.40
C ARG A 64 4.14 15.05 -1.08
N LEU A 65 4.90 13.98 -0.89
CA LEU A 65 5.81 13.88 0.25
C LEU A 65 6.86 14.99 0.18
N SER A 66 6.84 15.90 1.16
CA SER A 66 7.92 16.85 1.35
C SER A 66 9.19 16.08 1.77
N LYS A 67 10.37 16.65 1.51
CA LYS A 67 11.65 16.08 1.99
C LYS A 67 11.63 15.89 3.51
N THR A 68 10.98 16.80 4.23
CA THR A 68 10.81 16.75 5.70
C THR A 68 10.01 15.52 6.13
N ILE A 69 8.81 15.32 5.57
CA ILE A 69 7.96 14.16 5.88
C ILE A 69 8.68 12.86 5.53
N LEU A 70 9.36 12.82 4.38
CA LEU A 70 10.15 11.66 3.97
C LEU A 70 11.27 11.35 4.99
N SER A 71 12.00 12.36 5.44
CA SER A 71 13.07 12.21 6.44
C SER A 71 12.54 11.72 7.78
N GLU A 72 11.42 12.27 8.25
CA GLU A 72 10.78 11.84 9.50
C GLU A 72 10.28 10.39 9.41
N MET A 73 9.68 10.01 8.28
CA MET A 73 9.20 8.66 8.01
C MET A 73 10.34 7.64 8.00
N LEU A 74 11.45 7.98 7.36
CA LEU A 74 12.63 7.11 7.27
C LEU A 74 13.38 7.03 8.62
N GLY A 75 13.42 8.13 9.37
CA GLY A 75 14.09 8.22 10.67
C GLY A 75 13.31 7.62 11.85
N ARG A 76 12.17 6.95 11.63
CA ARG A 76 11.25 6.44 12.67
C ARG A 76 10.75 7.51 13.66
N LYS A 77 10.86 8.80 13.31
CA LYS A 77 10.41 9.92 14.14
C LYS A 77 8.98 10.37 13.78
N TYR A 78 8.48 9.95 12.62
CA TYR A 78 7.13 10.28 12.19
C TYR A 78 6.08 9.50 12.99
N LYS A 79 5.45 10.18 13.96
CA LYS A 79 4.20 9.71 14.58
C LYS A 79 3.06 10.20 13.70
N VAL A 80 2.44 9.31 12.93
CA VAL A 80 1.26 9.70 12.16
C VAL A 80 0.08 9.85 13.13
N PRO A 81 -0.51 11.04 13.32
CA PRO A 81 -1.68 11.19 14.18
C PRO A 81 -2.86 10.38 13.63
N GLY A 82 -3.64 9.77 14.53
CA GLY A 82 -4.84 8.99 14.20
C GLY A 82 -4.66 7.48 14.29
N ASN A 83 -5.69 6.76 13.84
CA ASN A 83 -5.74 5.30 13.82
C ASN A 83 -5.06 4.79 12.54
N TRP A 84 -3.85 4.24 12.68
CA TRP A 84 -3.10 3.62 11.59
C TRP A 84 -2.87 2.13 11.85
N VAL A 85 -3.01 1.32 10.82
CA VAL A 85 -2.76 -0.13 10.86
C VAL A 85 -1.69 -0.53 9.85
N ARG A 86 -0.94 -1.59 10.13
CA ARG A 86 -0.04 -2.17 9.14
C ARG A 86 -0.84 -3.02 8.16
N VAL A 87 -0.54 -2.87 6.88
CA VAL A 87 -1.16 -3.66 5.82
C VAL A 87 -0.13 -4.61 5.24
N THR A 88 -0.53 -5.86 5.03
CA THR A 88 0.32 -6.90 4.45
C THR A 88 -0.42 -7.69 3.38
N TYR A 89 0.36 -8.37 2.55
CA TYR A 89 -0.16 -9.29 1.55
C TYR A 89 0.83 -10.43 1.28
N ASN A 90 0.33 -11.65 1.41
CA ASN A 90 1.04 -12.86 1.01
C ASN A 90 0.14 -13.67 0.06
N PRO A 91 0.50 -13.82 -1.23
CA PRO A 91 -0.35 -14.49 -2.21
C PRO A 91 -0.63 -15.97 -1.87
N TYR A 92 0.27 -16.62 -1.12
CA TYR A 92 0.14 -18.00 -0.69
C TYR A 92 -0.81 -18.17 0.51
N LYS A 93 -1.17 -17.08 1.20
CA LYS A 93 -2.06 -17.11 2.37
C LYS A 93 -3.41 -16.42 2.10
N TYR A 94 -3.39 -15.32 1.36
CA TYR A 94 -4.54 -14.42 1.21
C TYR A 94 -4.89 -14.19 -0.26
N ASN A 95 -6.17 -13.92 -0.52
CA ASN A 95 -6.66 -13.47 -1.83
C ASN A 95 -6.80 -11.94 -1.91
N SER A 96 -6.63 -11.23 -0.81
CA SER A 96 -6.70 -9.78 -0.63
C SER A 96 -5.54 -9.29 0.25
N PHE A 97 -5.35 -7.97 0.30
CA PHE A 97 -4.55 -7.36 1.37
C PHE A 97 -5.30 -7.49 2.71
N VAL A 98 -4.55 -7.64 3.78
CA VAL A 98 -5.07 -7.79 5.14
C VAL A 98 -4.34 -6.85 6.10
N GLU A 99 -4.99 -6.56 7.22
CA GLU A 99 -4.32 -5.99 8.39
C GLU A 99 -3.34 -6.98 8.98
N ALA A 100 -2.12 -6.53 9.28
CA ALA A 100 -1.06 -7.41 9.72
C ALA A 100 -1.31 -8.00 11.11
N GLU A 101 -1.98 -7.25 11.98
CA GLU A 101 -2.27 -7.64 13.35
C GLU A 101 -3.49 -8.55 13.47
N SER A 102 -4.58 -8.24 12.76
CA SER A 102 -5.85 -8.97 12.87
C SER A 102 -6.06 -10.03 11.80
N GLY A 103 -5.39 -9.91 10.65
CA GLY A 103 -5.65 -10.75 9.47
C GLY A 103 -6.93 -10.37 8.71
N GLU A 104 -7.65 -9.34 9.16
CA GLU A 104 -8.89 -8.90 8.53
C GLU A 104 -8.63 -8.26 7.16
N PRO A 105 -9.48 -8.53 6.14
CA PRO A 105 -9.35 -7.91 4.83
C PRO A 105 -9.44 -6.38 4.88
N ILE A 106 -8.56 -5.72 4.11
CA ILE A 106 -8.61 -4.27 3.90
C ILE A 106 -8.62 -3.96 2.41
N HIS A 107 -9.67 -3.28 1.96
CA HIS A 107 -9.89 -3.01 0.52
C HIS A 107 -9.53 -1.58 0.12
N GLY A 108 -9.51 -0.65 1.07
CA GLY A 108 -9.11 0.73 0.82
C GLY A 108 -8.90 1.53 2.08
N SER A 109 -8.36 2.73 1.92
CA SER A 109 -8.09 3.67 3.00
C SER A 109 -8.07 5.10 2.47
N PRO A 110 -8.53 6.10 3.23
CA PRO A 110 -8.42 7.51 2.86
C PRO A 110 -6.96 7.94 2.64
N HIS A 111 -6.02 7.36 3.41
CA HIS A 111 -4.63 7.76 3.39
C HIS A 111 -3.70 6.57 3.67
N VAL A 112 -2.78 6.31 2.74
CA VAL A 112 -1.77 5.26 2.82
C VAL A 112 -0.38 5.83 2.71
N ILE A 113 0.50 5.35 3.58
CA ILE A 113 1.92 5.66 3.61
C ILE A 113 2.70 4.37 3.34
N ILE A 114 3.62 4.42 2.38
CA ILE A 114 4.45 3.29 1.99
C ILE A 114 5.92 3.67 2.18
N SER A 115 6.68 2.85 2.90
CA SER A 115 8.13 3.01 3.09
C SER A 115 8.81 1.66 2.87
N GLY A 116 9.53 1.54 1.74
CA GLY A 116 10.10 0.26 1.32
C GLY A 116 9.05 -0.84 1.21
N ARG A 117 9.12 -1.85 2.06
CA ARG A 117 8.15 -2.96 2.11
C ARG A 117 7.02 -2.75 3.11
N THR A 118 7.09 -1.70 3.90
CA THR A 118 6.11 -1.43 4.97
C THR A 118 5.01 -0.53 4.43
N VAL A 119 3.76 -0.93 4.69
CA VAL A 119 2.56 -0.18 4.31
C VAL A 119 1.76 0.12 5.56
N TYR A 120 1.43 1.40 5.76
CA TYR A 120 0.52 1.86 6.81
C TYR A 120 -0.72 2.45 6.15
N ALA A 121 -1.89 2.10 6.68
CA ALA A 121 -3.17 2.61 6.23
C ALA A 121 -3.90 3.30 7.38
N GLN A 122 -4.40 4.50 7.14
CA GLN A 122 -5.29 5.16 8.07
C GLN A 122 -6.65 4.45 8.05
N LYS A 123 -7.15 4.03 9.20
CA LYS A 123 -8.54 3.60 9.33
C LYS A 123 -9.44 4.82 9.27
N LYS A 124 -10.63 4.65 8.70
CA LYS A 124 -11.69 5.65 8.88
C LYS A 124 -11.99 5.74 10.37
N VAL A 125 -11.99 6.94 10.93
CA VAL A 125 -12.58 7.19 12.24
C VAL A 125 -14.06 6.91 12.06
N VAL A 126 -14.57 5.88 12.74
CA VAL A 126 -16.02 5.68 12.84
C VAL A 126 -16.49 6.72 13.84
N ASP A 127 -17.22 7.72 13.38
CA ASP A 127 -17.81 8.70 14.26
C ASP A 127 -18.92 8.00 15.05
N ILE A 128 -18.69 7.77 16.34
CA ILE A 128 -19.59 6.98 17.20
C ILE A 128 -20.95 7.70 17.36
N LYS A 129 -21.03 9.00 17.01
CA LYS A 129 -22.26 9.79 16.99
C LYS A 129 -23.25 9.44 15.88
N SER A 130 -22.92 8.50 14.98
CA SER A 130 -23.84 8.05 13.91
C SER A 130 -24.61 6.77 14.25
N ILE A 131 -24.42 6.21 15.46
CA ILE A 131 -25.00 4.93 15.91
C ILE A 131 -25.91 5.12 17.15
N LEU A 132 -26.15 6.36 17.57
CA LEU A 132 -27.11 6.75 18.61
C LEU A 132 -28.02 7.85 18.06
#